data_AF-A0AAV0C037-F1
#
_entry.id   AF-A0AAV0C037-F1
#
_cell.length_a   1.000
_cell.length_b   1.000
_cell.length_c   1.000
_cell.angle_alpha   90.00
_cell.angle_beta   90.00
_cell.angle_gamma   90.00
#
_symmetry.space_group_name_H-M   'P 1'
#
loop_
_entity.id
_entity.type
_entity.pdbx_description
1 polymer ?
#
loop_
_entity_poly.entity_id
_entity_poly.type
_entity_poly.pdbx_seq_one_letter_code
_entity_poly.pdbx_strand_id
1 'polypeptide(L)'
;MGFPTHHKGTKKDVMFNEYGQPVGLGSEKFSTAVGKIAKAHCPPAIKSWKNVSSTIKNTIWNNVTYEYSVPEVYRKKVLRKANIAWKNWKSSLRKKYDKHKTDVDRKKNRPRGMKKEDWEEFIVFCSTKADKGRREKGRKARGCAKRLHSSGRTGCARIAHKMKEESLTGDINRTELYLITHVRKVGSTSMSTSEGLDQIRKLVADDPYLGHKDLDRDAVAMVCGPDGKGYVRGMGGGVTKTEIRASGPSREIARKEKKQHEVINNEIIILREEVATLKQLVQSNATKPPQSQEFRDTSQVNLLFCSWLLMLFTSF
;
A
#
# COMPACT_ATOMS: atom_id res chain seq x y z
N MET A 1 10.04 -18.82 27.92
CA MET A 1 10.26 -17.97 26.73
C MET A 1 8.96 -17.27 26.40
N GLY A 2 8.85 -15.97 26.68
CA GLY A 2 7.64 -15.20 26.37
C GLY A 2 7.56 -14.90 24.87
N PHE A 3 6.43 -15.19 24.24
CA PHE A 3 6.15 -14.72 22.89
C PHE A 3 6.14 -13.18 22.89
N PRO A 4 6.79 -12.51 21.92
CA PRO A 4 6.75 -11.06 21.86
C PRO A 4 5.31 -10.62 21.56
N THR A 5 4.66 -9.98 22.53
CA THR A 5 3.37 -9.32 22.35
C THR A 5 3.56 -8.16 21.36
N HIS A 6 3.25 -8.41 20.10
CA HIS A 6 3.33 -7.41 19.03
C HIS A 6 2.26 -6.34 19.29
N HIS A 7 2.70 -5.19 19.78
CA HIS A 7 1.85 -4.01 19.88
C HIS A 7 1.41 -3.62 18.46
N LYS A 8 0.10 -3.75 18.16
CA LYS A 8 -0.49 -3.24 16.92
C LYS A 8 -0.30 -1.72 16.91
N GLY A 9 0.76 -1.25 16.25
CA GLY A 9 0.83 0.14 15.82
C GLY A 9 -0.36 0.46 14.91
N THR A 10 -0.90 1.67 15.01
CA THR A 10 -1.93 2.17 14.10
C THR A 10 -1.43 2.05 12.66
N LYS A 11 -2.17 1.32 11.81
CA LYS A 11 -1.82 1.17 10.38
C LYS A 11 -1.77 2.55 9.73
N LYS A 12 -0.80 2.76 8.84
CA LYS A 12 -0.66 4.03 8.11
C LYS A 12 -1.79 4.16 7.09
N ASP A 13 -2.54 5.26 7.13
CA ASP A 13 -3.57 5.51 6.12
C ASP A 13 -2.94 5.87 4.77
N VAL A 14 -3.60 5.46 3.68
CA VAL A 14 -3.18 5.74 2.31
C VAL A 14 -4.40 6.06 1.49
N MET A 15 -4.38 7.23 0.84
CA MET A 15 -5.45 7.59 -0.07
C MET A 15 -5.31 6.87 -1.41
N PHE A 16 -6.43 6.41 -1.94
CA PHE A 16 -6.55 5.80 -3.26
C PHE A 16 -7.56 6.59 -4.09
N ASN A 17 -7.25 6.78 -5.37
CA ASN A 17 -8.20 7.36 -6.31
C ASN A 17 -9.27 6.33 -6.73
N GLU A 18 -10.20 6.76 -7.58
CA GLU A 18 -11.28 5.93 -8.13
C GLU A 18 -10.82 4.68 -8.91
N TYR A 19 -9.55 4.63 -9.31
CA TYR A 19 -8.96 3.48 -10.01
C TYR A 19 -8.10 2.57 -9.11
N GLY A 20 -8.11 2.81 -7.78
CA GLY A 20 -7.30 2.09 -6.81
C GLY A 20 -5.81 2.39 -6.92
N GLN A 21 -5.43 3.56 -7.43
CA GLN A 21 -4.04 4.02 -7.47
C GLN A 21 -3.74 4.84 -6.20
N PRO A 22 -2.60 4.63 -5.52
CA PRO A 22 -2.26 5.39 -4.34
C PRO A 22 -1.89 6.83 -4.71
N VAL A 23 -2.53 7.80 -4.06
CA VAL A 23 -2.46 9.25 -4.35
C VAL A 23 -2.36 10.07 -3.06
N GLY A 24 -2.07 11.37 -3.19
CA GLY A 24 -1.89 12.28 -2.05
C GLY A 24 -0.78 11.89 -1.06
N LEU A 25 -0.91 12.38 0.17
CA LEU A 25 0.07 12.19 1.24
C LEU A 25 0.25 10.70 1.58
N GLY A 26 1.49 10.30 1.86
CA GLY A 26 1.83 8.90 2.19
C GLY A 26 1.93 7.96 0.98
N SER A 27 1.34 8.28 -0.17
CA SER A 27 1.33 7.41 -1.36
C SER A 27 2.72 7.05 -1.90
N GLU A 28 3.71 7.93 -1.74
CA GLU A 28 5.11 7.66 -2.13
C GLU A 28 5.82 6.70 -1.18
N LYS A 29 5.59 6.86 0.13
CA LYS A 29 6.11 5.98 1.17
C LYS A 29 5.49 4.59 1.02
N PHE A 30 4.17 4.50 0.88
CA PHE A 30 3.45 3.28 0.52
C PHE A 30 4.04 2.64 -0.73
N SER A 31 4.23 3.44 -1.78
CA SER A 31 4.78 2.96 -3.03
C SER A 31 6.15 2.32 -2.91
N THR A 32 6.99 2.92 -2.06
CA THR A 32 8.35 2.47 -1.77
C THR A 32 8.33 1.22 -0.89
N ALA A 33 7.46 1.18 0.11
CA ALA A 33 7.29 0.03 1.01
C ALA A 33 6.84 -1.23 0.25
N VAL A 34 5.81 -1.14 -0.60
CA VAL A 34 5.39 -2.24 -1.49
C VAL A 34 6.57 -2.77 -2.31
N GLY A 35 7.41 -1.86 -2.82
CA GLY A 35 8.60 -2.24 -3.58
C GLY A 35 9.68 -2.89 -2.73
N LYS A 36 9.87 -2.49 -1.47
CA LYS A 36 10.83 -3.11 -0.53
C LYS A 36 10.36 -4.51 -0.15
N ILE A 37 9.10 -4.66 0.26
CA ILE A 37 8.46 -5.93 0.62
C ILE A 37 8.55 -6.91 -0.56
N ALA A 38 8.20 -6.47 -1.78
CA ALA A 38 8.28 -7.32 -2.96
C ALA A 38 9.70 -7.87 -3.21
N LYS A 39 10.75 -7.04 -3.02
CA LYS A 39 12.14 -7.47 -3.22
C LYS A 39 12.64 -8.39 -2.09
N ALA A 40 12.14 -8.22 -0.88
CA ALA A 40 12.52 -9.04 0.26
C ALA A 40 11.98 -10.48 0.15
N HIS A 41 10.79 -10.64 -0.42
CA HIS A 41 10.10 -11.95 -0.48
C HIS A 41 10.10 -12.62 -1.84
N CYS A 42 10.35 -11.89 -2.95
CA CYS A 42 10.27 -12.46 -4.30
C CYS A 42 11.67 -12.62 -4.92
N PRO A 43 12.16 -13.86 -5.09
CA PRO A 43 13.44 -14.13 -5.73
C PRO A 43 13.52 -13.54 -7.15
N PRO A 44 14.68 -13.02 -7.57
CA PRO A 44 14.84 -12.42 -8.89
C PRO A 44 14.97 -13.48 -10.00
N ALA A 45 15.33 -14.72 -9.69
CA ALA A 45 15.52 -15.82 -10.65
C ALA A 45 14.20 -16.38 -11.24
N ILE A 46 13.03 -15.92 -10.79
CA ILE A 46 11.74 -16.36 -11.33
C ILE A 46 11.50 -15.77 -12.74
N LYS A 47 11.11 -16.60 -13.71
CA LYS A 47 10.94 -16.22 -15.13
C LYS A 47 9.91 -15.11 -15.34
N SER A 48 8.76 -15.17 -14.67
CA SER A 48 7.64 -14.24 -14.86
C SER A 48 6.82 -14.13 -13.56
N TRP A 49 6.15 -12.99 -13.36
CA TRP A 49 5.26 -12.78 -12.21
C TRP A 49 4.10 -13.79 -12.13
N LYS A 50 3.71 -14.35 -13.28
CA LYS A 50 2.72 -15.43 -13.34
C LYS A 50 3.20 -16.69 -12.60
N ASN A 51 4.51 -16.96 -12.65
CA ASN A 51 5.15 -18.10 -11.99
C ASN A 51 5.48 -17.85 -10.51
N VAL A 52 5.28 -16.64 -9.99
CA VAL A 52 5.42 -16.37 -8.55
C VAL A 52 4.26 -17.06 -7.82
N SER A 53 4.58 -17.87 -6.83
CA SER A 53 3.60 -18.65 -6.06
C SER A 53 2.56 -17.75 -5.37
N SER A 54 1.38 -18.31 -5.13
CA SER A 54 0.33 -17.67 -4.32
C SER A 54 0.84 -17.34 -2.92
N THR A 55 1.63 -18.23 -2.32
CA THR A 55 2.25 -18.03 -1.01
C THR A 55 3.06 -16.74 -0.96
N ILE A 56 3.96 -16.49 -1.92
CA ILE A 56 4.76 -15.24 -1.96
C ILE A 56 3.85 -14.02 -2.15
N LYS A 57 2.85 -14.11 -3.03
CA LYS A 57 1.90 -13.01 -3.26
C LYS A 57 1.09 -12.70 -2.00
N ASN A 58 0.69 -13.72 -1.24
CA ASN A 58 -0.01 -13.58 0.02
C ASN A 58 0.89 -12.98 1.11
N THR A 59 2.15 -13.42 1.21
CA THR A 59 3.13 -12.81 2.11
C THR A 59 3.33 -11.33 1.80
N ILE A 60 3.48 -10.96 0.53
CA ILE A 60 3.59 -9.55 0.12
C ILE A 60 2.33 -8.77 0.52
N TRP A 61 1.14 -9.31 0.27
CA TRP A 61 -0.12 -8.67 0.66
C TRP A 61 -0.21 -8.46 2.17
N ASN A 62 0.01 -9.51 2.96
CA ASN A 62 -0.11 -9.47 4.41
C ASN A 62 0.89 -8.49 5.04
N ASN A 63 2.12 -8.42 4.53
CA ASN A 63 3.11 -7.44 5.01
C ASN A 63 2.69 -6.00 4.68
N VAL A 64 2.08 -5.78 3.50
CA VAL A 64 1.56 -4.45 3.14
C VAL A 64 0.38 -4.06 4.01
N THR A 65 -0.59 -4.95 4.21
CA THR A 65 -1.79 -4.68 5.02
C THR A 65 -1.53 -4.69 6.53
N TYR A 66 -0.38 -5.21 6.96
CA TYR A 66 0.13 -5.04 8.31
C TYR A 66 0.58 -3.60 8.56
N GLU A 67 1.32 -3.00 7.62
CA GLU A 67 1.85 -1.63 7.79
C GLU A 67 0.84 -0.54 7.37
N TYR A 68 -0.03 -0.81 6.39
CA TYR A 68 -0.92 0.18 5.78
C TYR A 68 -2.39 -0.27 5.82
N SER A 69 -3.29 0.70 5.97
CA SER A 69 -4.72 0.49 5.79
C SER A 69 -5.04 0.45 4.30
N VAL A 70 -5.30 -0.75 3.76
CA VAL A 70 -5.57 -0.94 2.34
C VAL A 70 -6.82 -1.82 2.19
N PRO A 71 -7.86 -1.33 1.48
CA PRO A 71 -9.03 -2.13 1.12
C PRO A 71 -8.66 -3.40 0.32
N GLU A 72 -9.34 -4.51 0.59
CA GLU A 72 -9.05 -5.82 -0.03
C GLU A 72 -9.30 -5.77 -1.55
N VAL A 73 -10.30 -4.98 -1.98
CA VAL A 73 -10.60 -4.73 -3.40
C VAL A 73 -9.38 -4.21 -4.19
N TYR A 74 -8.42 -3.55 -3.53
CA TYR A 74 -7.19 -3.05 -4.16
C TYR A 74 -6.01 -4.03 -4.16
N ARG A 75 -6.17 -5.25 -3.63
CA ARG A 75 -5.12 -6.29 -3.63
C ARG A 75 -4.47 -6.49 -4.98
N LYS A 76 -5.28 -6.63 -6.04
CA LYS A 76 -4.76 -6.81 -7.41
C LYS A 76 -3.89 -5.64 -7.85
N LYS A 77 -4.25 -4.40 -7.47
CA LYS A 77 -3.48 -3.18 -7.79
C LYS A 77 -2.17 -3.14 -7.02
N VAL A 78 -2.18 -3.50 -5.74
CA VAL A 78 -0.97 -3.61 -4.90
C VAL A 78 -0.02 -4.67 -5.46
N LEU A 79 -0.51 -5.85 -5.79
CA LEU A 79 0.31 -6.91 -6.40
C LEU A 79 0.83 -6.53 -7.79
N ARG A 80 0.05 -5.81 -8.60
CA ARG A 80 0.52 -5.23 -9.87
C ARG A 80 1.67 -4.26 -9.64
N LYS A 81 1.60 -3.46 -8.58
CA LYS A 81 2.64 -2.51 -8.22
C LYS A 81 3.90 -3.21 -7.69
N ALA A 82 3.74 -4.25 -6.87
CA ALA A 82 4.82 -5.14 -6.45
C ALA A 82 5.54 -5.77 -7.66
N ASN A 83 4.78 -6.26 -8.64
CA ASN A 83 5.31 -6.80 -9.90
C ASN A 83 6.17 -5.78 -10.66
N ILE A 84 5.69 -4.54 -10.81
CA ILE A 84 6.46 -3.48 -11.47
C ILE A 84 7.77 -3.21 -10.71
N ALA A 85 7.70 -3.08 -9.38
CA ALA A 85 8.88 -2.84 -8.56
C ALA A 85 9.90 -4.00 -8.62
N TRP A 86 9.41 -5.25 -8.63
CA TRP A 86 10.22 -6.45 -8.79
C TRP A 86 10.89 -6.52 -10.16
N LYS A 87 10.16 -6.23 -11.25
CA LYS A 87 10.73 -6.14 -12.62
C LYS A 87 11.80 -5.05 -12.73
N ASN A 88 11.56 -3.88 -12.15
CA ASN A 88 12.53 -2.78 -12.15
C ASN A 88 13.79 -3.13 -11.35
N TRP A 89 13.62 -3.78 -10.19
CA TRP A 89 14.75 -4.29 -9.42
C TRP A 89 15.53 -5.35 -10.20
N LYS A 90 14.86 -6.32 -10.82
CA LYS A 90 15.47 -7.31 -11.72
C LYS A 90 16.29 -6.64 -12.83
N SER A 91 15.79 -5.56 -13.42
CA SER A 91 16.55 -4.75 -14.39
C SER A 91 17.81 -4.12 -13.78
N SER A 92 17.71 -3.54 -12.58
CA SER A 92 18.88 -2.99 -11.87
C SER A 92 19.91 -4.06 -11.51
N LEU A 93 19.48 -5.28 -11.18
CA LEU A 93 20.38 -6.42 -10.94
C LEU A 93 21.11 -6.84 -12.20
N ARG A 94 20.43 -6.85 -13.36
CA ARG A 94 21.07 -7.13 -14.66
C ARG A 94 22.19 -6.13 -14.95
N LYS A 95 21.97 -4.85 -14.67
CA LYS A 95 23.03 -3.83 -14.82
C LYS A 95 24.27 -4.14 -13.99
N LYS A 96 24.12 -4.77 -12.80
CA LYS A 96 25.27 -5.20 -11.97
C LYS A 96 25.90 -6.48 -12.54
N TYR A 97 25.08 -7.44 -12.95
CA TYR A 97 25.53 -8.66 -13.62
C TYR A 97 26.37 -8.35 -14.88
N ASP A 98 25.90 -7.41 -15.71
CA ASP A 98 26.53 -7.07 -16.99
C ASP A 98 27.86 -6.30 -16.83
N LYS A 99 28.17 -5.76 -15.63
CA LYS A 99 29.47 -5.11 -15.34
C LYS A 99 30.63 -6.09 -15.27
N HIS A 100 30.36 -7.36 -15.01
CA HIS A 100 31.38 -8.38 -14.80
C HIS A 100 31.30 -9.46 -15.89
N LYS A 101 32.46 -9.89 -16.41
CA LYS A 101 32.55 -10.85 -17.50
C LYS A 101 32.46 -12.30 -17.01
N THR A 102 33.12 -12.62 -15.90
CA THR A 102 33.20 -13.98 -15.35
C THR A 102 32.15 -14.21 -14.25
N ASP A 103 31.73 -15.46 -14.07
CA ASP A 103 30.82 -15.82 -12.98
C ASP A 103 31.48 -15.72 -11.60
N VAL A 104 32.79 -15.92 -11.52
CA VAL A 104 33.57 -15.74 -10.29
C VAL A 104 33.49 -14.28 -9.82
N ASP A 105 33.72 -13.32 -10.73
CA ASP A 105 33.63 -11.90 -10.40
C ASP A 105 32.20 -11.49 -10.05
N ARG A 106 31.20 -12.03 -10.75
CA ARG A 106 29.78 -11.79 -10.44
C ARG A 106 29.44 -12.26 -9.03
N LYS A 107 29.88 -13.46 -8.62
CA LYS A 107 29.63 -13.99 -7.27
C LYS A 107 30.29 -13.14 -6.19
N LYS A 108 31.53 -12.67 -6.42
CA LYS A 108 32.23 -11.74 -5.50
C LYS A 108 31.50 -10.40 -5.37
N ASN A 109 30.95 -9.87 -6.48
CA ASN A 109 30.26 -8.58 -6.52
C ASN A 109 28.75 -8.67 -6.23
N ARG A 110 28.40 -9.38 -5.14
CA ARG A 110 27.02 -9.53 -4.69
C ARG A 110 26.41 -8.19 -4.27
N PRO A 111 25.18 -7.84 -4.72
CA PRO A 111 24.46 -6.67 -4.23
C PRO A 111 24.26 -6.69 -2.70
N ARG A 112 24.51 -5.55 -2.04
CA ARG A 112 24.24 -5.39 -0.60
C ARG A 112 22.77 -5.68 -0.27
N GLY A 113 22.54 -6.48 0.77
CA GLY A 113 21.20 -6.84 1.25
C GLY A 113 20.48 -7.94 0.45
N MET A 114 21.20 -8.66 -0.41
CA MET A 114 20.69 -9.83 -1.14
C MET A 114 21.26 -11.12 -0.55
N LYS A 115 20.43 -12.17 -0.46
CA LYS A 115 20.86 -13.52 -0.06
C LYS A 115 21.87 -14.07 -1.07
N LYS A 116 22.82 -14.89 -0.60
CA LYS A 116 23.87 -15.44 -1.48
C LYS A 116 23.22 -16.35 -2.54
N GLU A 117 22.29 -17.17 -2.10
CA GLU A 117 21.57 -18.18 -2.86
C GLU A 117 20.76 -17.52 -3.99
N ASP A 118 19.96 -16.50 -3.66
CA ASP A 118 19.18 -15.72 -4.63
C ASP A 118 20.07 -15.08 -5.72
N TRP A 119 21.28 -14.65 -5.35
CA TRP A 119 22.22 -14.03 -6.31
C TRP A 119 22.84 -15.07 -7.24
N GLU A 120 23.27 -16.20 -6.70
CA GLU A 120 23.86 -17.29 -7.48
C GLU A 120 22.84 -17.90 -8.46
N GLU A 121 21.61 -18.15 -8.01
CA GLU A 121 20.51 -18.57 -8.89
C GLU A 121 20.23 -17.53 -9.98
N PHE A 122 20.32 -16.24 -9.65
CA PHE A 122 20.10 -15.17 -10.62
C PHE A 122 21.19 -15.08 -11.69
N ILE A 123 22.45 -15.36 -11.33
CA ILE A 123 23.57 -15.47 -12.29
C ILE A 123 23.28 -16.60 -13.28
N VAL A 124 22.91 -17.78 -12.79
CA VAL A 124 22.53 -18.92 -13.64
C VAL A 124 21.33 -18.58 -14.52
N PHE A 125 20.30 -17.95 -13.94
CA PHE A 125 19.13 -17.51 -14.70
C PHE A 125 19.50 -16.57 -15.87
N CYS A 126 20.40 -15.62 -15.64
CA CYS A 126 20.83 -14.65 -16.66
C CYS A 126 21.75 -15.24 -17.73
N SER A 127 22.47 -16.34 -17.44
CA SER A 127 23.34 -17.00 -18.41
C SER A 127 22.55 -17.80 -19.45
N THR A 128 21.32 -18.21 -19.13
CA THR A 128 20.45 -19.00 -20.03
C THR A 128 20.17 -18.33 -21.37
N LYS A 129 20.19 -19.11 -22.46
CA LYS A 129 19.84 -18.64 -23.81
C LYS A 129 18.43 -18.02 -23.87
N ALA A 130 17.48 -18.64 -23.18
CA ALA A 130 16.08 -18.17 -23.13
C ALA A 130 15.94 -16.78 -22.51
N ASP A 131 16.73 -16.47 -21.47
CA ASP A 131 16.70 -15.16 -20.85
C ASP A 131 17.42 -14.11 -21.71
N LYS A 132 18.60 -14.42 -22.26
CA LYS A 132 19.31 -13.56 -23.23
C LYS A 132 18.41 -13.18 -24.41
N GLY A 133 17.71 -14.13 -25.01
CA GLY A 133 16.78 -13.88 -26.11
C GLY A 133 15.61 -12.97 -25.71
N ARG A 134 15.05 -13.12 -24.50
CA ARG A 134 13.99 -12.24 -23.99
C ARG A 134 14.49 -10.82 -23.76
N ARG A 135 15.70 -10.67 -23.21
CA ARG A 135 16.33 -9.36 -23.02
C ARG A 135 16.50 -8.63 -24.34
N GLU A 136 16.94 -9.35 -25.38
CA GLU A 136 17.17 -8.77 -26.69
C GLU A 136 15.88 -8.25 -27.33
N LYS A 137 14.81 -9.05 -27.30
CA LYS A 137 13.47 -8.61 -27.73
C LYS A 137 13.00 -7.38 -26.95
N GLY A 138 13.22 -7.37 -25.63
CA GLY A 138 12.88 -6.23 -24.77
C GLY A 138 13.67 -4.96 -25.09
N ARG A 139 14.96 -5.10 -25.42
CA ARG A 139 15.85 -4.00 -25.83
C ARG A 139 15.36 -3.38 -27.14
N LYS A 140 15.07 -4.20 -28.15
CA LYS A 140 14.50 -3.74 -29.44
C LYS A 140 13.16 -3.02 -29.23
N ALA A 141 12.23 -3.64 -28.49
CA ALA A 141 10.94 -3.03 -28.19
C ALA A 141 11.06 -1.70 -27.43
N ARG A 142 12.03 -1.59 -26.51
CA ARG A 142 12.29 -0.33 -25.79
C ARG A 142 12.86 0.75 -26.71
N GLY A 143 13.69 0.39 -27.68
CA GLY A 143 14.22 1.32 -28.69
C GLY A 143 13.11 1.96 -29.54
N CYS A 144 12.00 1.26 -29.77
CA CYS A 144 10.85 1.79 -30.51
C CYS A 144 9.87 2.62 -29.65
N ALA A 145 10.11 2.76 -28.34
CA ALA A 145 9.18 3.47 -27.45
C ALA A 145 9.26 4.98 -27.67
N LYS A 146 8.18 5.55 -28.22
CA LYS A 146 8.01 7.00 -28.43
C LYS A 146 7.17 7.62 -27.31
N ARG A 147 7.26 8.94 -27.14
CA ARG A 147 6.37 9.75 -26.26
C ARG A 147 6.34 9.23 -24.81
N LEU A 148 7.51 9.21 -24.18
CA LEU A 148 7.62 8.84 -22.78
C LEU A 148 7.16 9.99 -21.88
N HIS A 149 6.42 9.68 -20.82
CA HIS A 149 6.10 10.67 -19.81
C HIS A 149 7.39 11.17 -19.11
N SER A 150 7.39 12.45 -18.74
CA SER A 150 8.46 13.17 -18.04
C SER A 150 8.16 13.39 -16.56
N SER A 151 7.03 12.87 -16.05
CA SER A 151 6.52 13.09 -14.68
C SER A 151 7.36 12.53 -13.51
N GLY A 152 8.58 12.05 -13.77
CA GLY A 152 9.50 11.53 -12.76
C GLY A 152 8.89 10.51 -11.78
N ARG A 153 9.27 10.61 -10.50
CA ARG A 153 8.82 9.73 -9.41
C ARG A 153 7.35 9.96 -9.01
N THR A 154 6.82 11.16 -9.26
CA THR A 154 5.45 11.53 -8.93
C THR A 154 4.45 10.69 -9.71
N GLY A 155 4.67 10.51 -11.02
CA GLY A 155 3.81 9.70 -11.88
C GLY A 155 2.47 10.36 -12.20
N CYS A 156 1.82 9.90 -13.27
CA CYS A 156 0.60 10.55 -13.77
C CYS A 156 -0.57 10.55 -12.78
N ALA A 157 -0.78 9.45 -12.04
CA ALA A 157 -1.91 9.34 -11.10
C ALA A 157 -1.89 10.39 -9.97
N ARG A 158 -0.70 10.73 -9.46
CA ARG A 158 -0.55 11.76 -8.43
C ARG A 158 -0.67 13.16 -9.00
N ILE A 159 -0.18 13.38 -10.23
CA ILE A 159 -0.36 14.66 -10.93
C ILE A 159 -1.84 14.89 -11.19
N ALA A 160 -2.55 13.87 -11.69
CA ALA A 160 -3.99 13.91 -11.85
C ALA A 160 -4.68 14.21 -10.51
N HIS A 161 -4.26 13.60 -9.41
CA HIS A 161 -4.82 13.95 -8.10
C HIS A 161 -4.67 15.42 -7.74
N LYS A 162 -3.46 15.98 -7.92
CA LYS A 162 -3.19 17.39 -7.62
C LYS A 162 -4.01 18.33 -8.49
N MET A 163 -4.09 18.05 -9.79
CA MET A 163 -4.95 18.81 -10.70
C MET A 163 -6.42 18.76 -10.27
N LYS A 164 -6.87 17.67 -9.64
CA LYS A 164 -8.25 17.51 -9.19
C LYS A 164 -8.52 18.37 -7.97
N GLU A 165 -7.56 18.46 -7.07
CA GLU A 165 -7.61 19.31 -5.87
C GLU A 165 -7.57 20.80 -6.23
N GLU A 166 -6.84 21.16 -7.29
CA GLU A 166 -6.71 22.54 -7.79
C GLU A 166 -7.89 22.96 -8.69
N SER A 167 -8.67 22.01 -9.22
CA SER A 167 -9.80 22.28 -10.11
C SER A 167 -11.06 22.63 -9.33
N LEU A 168 -11.70 23.75 -9.68
CA LEU A 168 -12.99 24.18 -9.11
C LEU A 168 -14.13 23.18 -9.39
N THR A 169 -14.08 22.49 -10.53
CA THR A 169 -15.10 21.52 -10.94
C THR A 169 -14.77 20.10 -10.50
N GLY A 170 -13.52 19.81 -10.14
CA GLY A 170 -13.04 18.46 -9.80
C GLY A 170 -13.00 17.46 -10.97
N ASP A 171 -13.28 17.92 -12.19
CA ASP A 171 -13.13 17.16 -13.43
C ASP A 171 -11.77 17.50 -14.07
N ILE A 172 -11.08 16.47 -14.61
CA ILE A 172 -9.81 16.63 -15.32
C ILE A 172 -9.92 16.01 -16.70
N ASN A 173 -9.47 16.74 -17.71
CA ASN A 173 -9.36 16.22 -19.06
C ASN A 173 -8.08 15.36 -19.20
N ARG A 174 -8.20 14.15 -19.77
CA ARG A 174 -7.06 13.28 -20.09
C ARG A 174 -6.01 14.04 -20.90
N THR A 175 -6.44 14.86 -21.85
CA THR A 175 -5.56 15.61 -22.75
C THR A 175 -4.67 16.58 -22.00
N GLU A 176 -5.24 17.31 -21.04
CA GLU A 176 -4.50 18.24 -20.18
C GLU A 176 -3.47 17.51 -19.32
N LEU A 177 -3.89 16.42 -18.67
CA LEU A 177 -2.98 15.55 -17.92
C LEU A 177 -1.86 14.99 -18.82
N TYR A 178 -2.18 14.62 -20.05
CA TYR A 178 -1.20 14.10 -21.01
C TYR A 178 -0.16 15.18 -21.36
N LEU A 179 -0.59 16.40 -21.67
CA LEU A 179 0.30 17.54 -21.95
C LEU A 179 1.22 17.82 -20.76
N ILE A 180 0.69 17.90 -19.54
CA ILE A 180 1.49 18.15 -18.33
C ILE A 180 2.51 17.03 -18.09
N THR A 181 2.11 15.77 -18.30
CA THR A 181 2.94 14.61 -17.98
C THR A 181 3.95 14.24 -19.07
N HIS A 182 3.81 14.75 -20.30
CA HIS A 182 4.69 14.42 -21.44
C HIS A 182 5.55 15.59 -21.93
N VAL A 183 5.41 16.76 -21.33
CA VAL A 183 6.31 17.90 -21.55
C VAL A 183 7.53 17.79 -20.63
N ARG A 184 8.73 17.78 -21.20
CA ARG A 184 9.96 17.79 -20.40
C ARG A 184 10.29 19.24 -20.03
N LYS A 185 10.28 19.56 -18.73
CA LYS A 185 10.86 20.80 -18.22
C LYS A 185 12.38 20.68 -18.22
N VAL A 186 13.08 21.54 -18.94
CA VAL A 186 14.55 21.70 -18.88
C VAL A 186 14.80 23.14 -18.42
N GLY A 187 15.17 23.33 -17.16
CA GLY A 187 15.17 24.68 -16.56
C GLY A 187 13.75 25.26 -16.47
N SER A 188 13.56 26.53 -16.85
CA SER A 188 12.23 27.16 -16.96
C SER A 188 11.53 26.89 -18.30
N THR A 189 12.23 26.35 -19.29
CA THR A 189 11.70 26.18 -20.66
C THR A 189 11.04 24.81 -20.84
N SER A 190 9.78 24.84 -21.30
CA SER A 190 9.02 23.66 -21.73
C SER A 190 9.46 23.28 -23.14
N MET A 191 10.36 22.30 -23.29
CA MET A 191 10.66 21.74 -24.63
C MET A 191 9.59 20.71 -25.02
N SER A 192 8.80 21.00 -26.06
CA SER A 192 7.93 19.98 -26.68
C SER A 192 8.83 18.94 -27.33
N THR A 193 8.85 17.72 -26.78
CA THR A 193 9.87 16.74 -27.12
C THR A 193 9.46 15.86 -28.32
N SER A 194 8.38 16.21 -29.03
CA SER A 194 7.90 15.52 -30.22
C SER A 194 6.83 16.32 -30.97
N GLU A 195 6.85 16.29 -32.31
CA GLU A 195 5.84 16.85 -33.21
C GLU A 195 4.39 16.55 -32.79
N GLY A 196 4.14 15.34 -32.27
CA GLY A 196 2.81 14.95 -31.80
C GLY A 196 2.30 15.75 -30.60
N LEU A 197 3.16 16.28 -29.74
CA LEU A 197 2.71 17.15 -28.64
C LEU A 197 2.27 18.52 -29.16
N ASP A 198 2.93 19.04 -30.19
CA ASP A 198 2.56 20.31 -30.81
C ASP A 198 1.23 20.19 -31.55
N GLN A 199 0.99 19.05 -32.21
CA GLN A 199 -0.32 18.74 -32.80
C GLN A 199 -1.43 18.66 -31.76
N ILE A 200 -1.18 18.01 -30.61
CA ILE A 200 -2.17 17.97 -29.51
C ILE A 200 -2.45 19.38 -28.99
N ARG A 201 -1.42 20.24 -28.83
CA ARG A 201 -1.61 21.62 -28.39
C ARG A 201 -2.45 22.43 -29.37
N LYS A 202 -2.23 22.28 -30.68
CA LYS A 202 -3.03 22.94 -31.73
C LYS A 202 -4.50 22.52 -31.64
N LEU A 203 -4.77 21.22 -31.59
CA LEU A 203 -6.13 20.69 -31.48
C LEU A 203 -6.88 21.21 -30.23
N VAL A 204 -6.17 21.34 -29.10
CA VAL A 204 -6.76 21.89 -27.85
C VAL A 204 -6.96 23.40 -27.93
N ALA A 205 -6.11 24.12 -28.67
CA ALA A 205 -6.29 25.55 -28.90
C ALA A 205 -7.48 25.84 -29.81
N ASP A 206 -7.72 24.98 -30.81
CA ASP A 206 -8.85 25.09 -31.73
C ASP A 206 -10.18 24.71 -31.04
N ASP A 207 -10.19 23.63 -30.25
CA ASP A 207 -11.35 23.20 -29.45
C ASP A 207 -10.92 22.68 -28.06
N PRO A 208 -11.07 23.51 -27.00
CA PRO A 208 -10.73 23.12 -25.63
C PRO A 208 -11.54 21.93 -25.10
N TYR A 209 -12.72 21.67 -25.66
CA TYR A 209 -13.63 20.60 -25.25
C TYR A 209 -13.57 19.38 -26.18
N LEU A 210 -12.58 19.32 -27.08
CA LEU A 210 -12.46 18.26 -28.06
C LEU A 210 -12.43 16.87 -27.40
N GLY A 211 -13.45 16.07 -27.71
CA GLY A 211 -13.60 14.71 -27.17
C GLY A 211 -13.68 14.68 -25.64
N HIS A 212 -14.24 15.72 -25.01
CA HIS A 212 -14.41 15.78 -23.56
C HIS A 212 -15.17 14.53 -23.07
N LYS A 213 -14.49 13.71 -22.24
CA LYS A 213 -14.93 12.37 -21.75
C LYS A 213 -14.91 11.23 -22.78
N ASP A 214 -14.72 11.50 -24.08
CA ASP A 214 -14.53 10.48 -25.12
C ASP A 214 -13.04 10.20 -25.38
N LEU A 215 -12.55 9.13 -24.74
CA LEU A 215 -11.17 8.66 -24.84
C LEU A 215 -10.73 8.21 -26.24
N ASP A 216 -11.67 8.01 -27.17
CA ASP A 216 -11.40 7.58 -28.54
C ASP A 216 -11.42 8.73 -29.55
N ARG A 217 -11.91 9.91 -29.15
CA ARG A 217 -12.02 11.10 -30.01
C ARG A 217 -11.30 12.33 -29.49
N ASP A 218 -10.72 12.29 -28.29
CA ASP A 218 -9.92 13.42 -27.79
C ASP A 218 -8.64 13.66 -28.63
N ALA A 219 -7.99 14.81 -28.40
CA ALA A 219 -6.78 15.19 -29.12
C ALA A 219 -5.64 14.15 -29.00
N VAL A 220 -5.52 13.44 -27.88
CA VAL A 220 -4.51 12.39 -27.69
C VAL A 220 -4.80 11.20 -28.58
N ALA A 221 -6.06 10.78 -28.71
CA ALA A 221 -6.48 9.70 -29.59
C ALA A 221 -6.32 10.07 -31.07
N MET A 222 -6.64 11.31 -31.44
CA MET A 222 -6.47 11.81 -32.82
C MET A 222 -4.99 11.76 -33.26
N VAL A 223 -4.06 12.12 -32.38
CA VAL A 223 -2.62 12.15 -32.72
C VAL A 223 -1.91 10.81 -32.48
N CYS A 224 -2.24 10.10 -31.40
CA CYS A 224 -1.55 8.86 -31.02
C CYS A 224 -2.26 7.59 -31.48
N GLY A 225 -3.41 7.73 -32.14
CA GLY A 225 -4.37 6.65 -32.40
C GLY A 225 -5.16 6.26 -31.15
N PRO A 226 -6.28 5.54 -31.30
CA PRO A 226 -7.12 5.12 -30.19
C PRO A 226 -6.36 4.24 -29.19
N ASP A 227 -6.76 4.34 -27.92
CA ASP A 227 -6.16 3.53 -26.86
C ASP A 227 -6.58 2.06 -26.99
N GLY A 228 -5.61 1.15 -26.93
CA GLY A 228 -5.85 -0.28 -26.94
C GLY A 228 -6.50 -0.81 -25.65
N LYS A 229 -6.83 -2.10 -25.63
CA LYS A 229 -7.49 -2.76 -24.47
C LYS A 229 -6.61 -2.81 -23.20
N GLY A 230 -5.29 -2.65 -23.35
CA GLY A 230 -4.33 -2.89 -22.26
C GLY A 230 -4.21 -1.78 -21.23
N TYR A 231 -4.29 -0.51 -21.63
CA TYR A 231 -4.27 0.65 -20.75
C TYR A 231 -4.66 1.93 -21.51
N VAL A 232 -5.07 2.94 -20.77
CA VAL A 232 -5.37 4.30 -21.24
C VAL A 232 -4.12 5.16 -21.08
N ARG A 233 -3.71 5.86 -22.14
CA ARG A 233 -2.54 6.74 -22.11
C ARG A 233 -2.77 7.91 -21.15
N GLY A 234 -1.71 8.42 -20.54
CA GLY A 234 -1.80 9.54 -19.58
C GLY A 234 -2.35 9.20 -18.19
N MET A 235 -3.10 8.11 -18.00
CA MET A 235 -3.71 7.79 -16.69
C MET A 235 -2.74 7.10 -15.69
N GLY A 236 -1.62 6.59 -16.20
CA GLY A 236 -0.60 5.92 -15.40
C GLY A 236 -1.05 4.58 -14.80
N GLY A 237 -0.09 3.85 -14.22
CA GLY A 237 -0.36 2.61 -13.46
C GLY A 237 -1.00 1.45 -14.21
N GLY A 238 -1.33 1.57 -15.51
CA GLY A 238 -2.03 0.56 -16.29
C GLY A 238 -3.54 0.55 -16.08
N VAL A 239 -4.17 1.71 -15.93
CA VAL A 239 -5.64 1.84 -15.88
C VAL A 239 -6.22 1.53 -17.26
N THR A 240 -7.24 0.68 -17.35
CA THR A 240 -7.89 0.29 -18.62
C THR A 240 -9.20 1.04 -18.86
N LYS A 241 -9.69 1.10 -20.11
CA LYS A 241 -11.02 1.68 -20.43
C LYS A 241 -12.14 0.99 -19.63
N THR A 242 -12.06 -0.33 -19.49
CA THR A 242 -13.02 -1.11 -18.70
C THR A 242 -12.98 -0.71 -17.23
N GLU A 243 -11.79 -0.49 -16.67
CA GLU A 243 -11.64 -0.02 -15.28
C GLU A 243 -12.19 1.40 -15.10
N ILE A 244 -12.09 2.27 -16.10
CA ILE A 244 -12.68 3.62 -16.05
C ILE A 244 -14.21 3.54 -16.01
N ARG A 245 -14.80 2.74 -16.92
CA ARG A 245 -16.27 2.55 -16.99
C ARG A 245 -16.83 1.82 -15.76
N ALA A 246 -16.08 0.90 -15.16
CA ALA A 246 -16.51 0.05 -14.06
C ALA A 246 -15.88 0.44 -12.69
N SER A 247 -15.49 1.70 -12.52
CA SER A 247 -14.83 2.18 -11.28
C SER A 247 -15.79 2.24 -10.08
N GLY A 248 -17.07 2.51 -10.31
CA GLY A 248 -18.10 2.71 -9.29
C GLY A 248 -18.20 1.59 -8.25
N PRO A 249 -18.40 0.31 -8.64
CA PRO A 249 -18.53 -0.80 -7.69
C PRO A 249 -17.32 -0.98 -6.78
N SER A 250 -16.09 -0.90 -7.33
CA SER A 250 -14.87 -1.05 -6.54
C SER A 250 -14.71 0.08 -5.52
N ARG A 251 -15.07 1.30 -5.89
CA ARG A 251 -15.06 2.48 -5.01
C ARG A 251 -16.06 2.30 -3.85
N GLU A 252 -17.26 1.80 -4.15
CA GLU A 252 -18.28 1.60 -3.13
C GLU A 252 -17.90 0.49 -2.14
N ILE A 253 -17.32 -0.62 -2.61
CA ILE A 253 -16.78 -1.68 -1.76
C ILE A 253 -15.70 -1.10 -0.82
N ALA A 254 -14.73 -0.37 -1.37
CA ALA A 254 -13.68 0.26 -0.56
C ALA A 254 -14.24 1.24 0.49
N ARG A 255 -15.30 1.99 0.14
CA ARG A 255 -15.98 2.91 1.07
C ARG A 255 -16.65 2.16 2.21
N LYS A 256 -17.36 1.07 1.91
CA LYS A 256 -18.02 0.22 2.92
C LYS A 256 -16.99 -0.42 3.86
N GLU A 257 -15.91 -0.99 3.31
CA GLU A 257 -14.81 -1.56 4.10
C GLU A 257 -14.18 -0.52 5.03
N LYS A 258 -13.94 0.71 4.53
CA LYS A 258 -13.36 1.79 5.36
C LYS A 258 -14.27 2.15 6.52
N LYS A 259 -15.58 2.32 6.27
CA LYS A 259 -16.58 2.60 7.32
C LYS A 259 -16.67 1.48 8.35
N GLN A 260 -16.70 0.23 7.91
CA GLN A 260 -16.71 -0.93 8.81
C GLN A 260 -15.45 -0.96 9.69
N HIS A 261 -14.27 -0.72 9.12
CA HIS A 261 -13.04 -0.65 9.88
C HIS A 261 -13.04 0.51 10.89
N GLU A 262 -13.64 1.65 10.56
CA GLU A 262 -13.78 2.79 11.47
C GLU A 262 -14.67 2.45 12.68
N VAL A 263 -15.83 1.83 12.43
CA VAL A 263 -16.73 1.33 13.50
C VAL A 263 -16.00 0.34 14.40
N ILE A 264 -15.36 -0.69 13.82
CA ILE A 264 -14.62 -1.70 14.57
C ILE A 264 -13.47 -1.06 15.37
N ASN A 265 -12.76 -0.07 14.82
CA ASN A 265 -11.69 0.61 15.55
C ASN A 265 -12.23 1.41 16.74
N ASN A 266 -13.38 2.07 16.59
CA ASN A 266 -14.03 2.79 17.69
C ASN A 266 -14.48 1.82 18.80
N GLU A 267 -15.07 0.68 18.44
CA GLU A 267 -15.41 -0.38 19.41
C GLU A 267 -14.18 -0.92 20.13
N ILE A 268 -13.06 -1.13 19.41
CA ILE A 268 -11.79 -1.57 20.02
C ILE A 268 -11.25 -0.53 21.01
N ILE A 269 -11.43 0.78 20.74
CA ILE A 269 -10.99 1.85 21.65
C ILE A 269 -11.82 1.78 22.94
N ILE A 270 -13.15 1.72 22.83
CA ILE A 270 -14.06 1.62 23.99
C ILE A 270 -13.73 0.38 24.83
N LEU A 271 -13.61 -0.79 24.19
CA LEU A 271 -13.28 -2.04 24.89
C LEU A 271 -11.91 -1.99 25.58
N ARG A 272 -10.93 -1.26 25.02
CA ARG A 272 -9.62 -1.08 25.66
C ARG A 272 -9.72 -0.23 26.92
N GLU A 273 -10.56 0.79 26.93
CA GLU A 273 -10.82 1.64 28.08
C GLU A 273 -11.54 0.86 29.19
N GLU A 274 -12.58 0.10 28.85
CA GLU A 274 -13.28 -0.78 29.80
C GLU A 274 -12.37 -1.85 30.41
N VAL A 275 -11.52 -2.49 29.60
CA VAL A 275 -10.54 -3.44 30.12
C VAL A 275 -9.51 -2.76 31.03
N ALA A 276 -9.16 -1.50 30.78
CA ALA A 276 -8.26 -0.74 31.64
C ALA A 276 -8.91 -0.41 32.99
N THR A 277 -10.17 0.02 33.00
CA THR A 277 -10.91 0.31 34.25
C THR A 277 -11.13 -0.95 35.08
N LEU A 278 -11.52 -2.07 34.45
CA LEU A 278 -11.66 -3.36 35.13
C LEU A 278 -10.34 -3.84 35.73
N LYS A 279 -9.21 -3.67 35.03
CA LYS A 279 -7.89 -4.01 35.57
C LYS A 279 -7.55 -3.18 36.81
N GLN A 280 -7.86 -1.88 36.80
CA GLN A 280 -7.67 -1.01 37.97
C GLN A 280 -8.56 -1.44 39.15
N LEU A 281 -9.83 -1.82 38.89
CA LEU A 281 -10.75 -2.31 39.92
C LEU A 281 -10.28 -3.66 40.53
N VAL A 282 -9.79 -4.58 39.71
CA VAL A 282 -9.24 -5.85 40.20
C VAL A 282 -7.99 -5.61 41.05
N GLN A 283 -7.12 -4.69 40.65
CA GLN A 283 -5.93 -4.31 41.43
C GLN A 283 -6.29 -3.64 42.77
N SER A 284 -7.31 -2.79 42.79
CA SER A 284 -7.76 -2.11 44.01
C SER A 284 -8.49 -3.05 44.98
N ASN A 285 -9.24 -4.03 44.47
CA ASN A 285 -9.87 -5.06 45.31
C ASN A 285 -8.86 -6.09 45.84
N ALA A 286 -7.80 -6.41 45.09
CA ALA A 286 -6.71 -7.26 45.57
C ALA A 286 -5.85 -6.61 46.67
N THR A 287 -5.93 -5.28 46.83
CA THR A 287 -5.20 -4.51 47.86
C THR A 287 -6.08 -4.13 49.06
N LYS A 288 -7.38 -4.42 49.04
CA LYS A 288 -8.24 -4.26 50.22
C LYS A 288 -8.04 -5.43 51.19
N PRO A 289 -7.77 -5.18 52.49
CA PRO A 289 -7.73 -6.25 53.49
C PRO A 289 -9.12 -6.91 53.62
N PRO A 290 -9.19 -8.20 54.00
CA PRO A 290 -10.45 -8.92 54.09
C PRO A 290 -11.38 -8.19 55.06
N GLN A 291 -12.58 -7.82 54.60
CA GLN A 291 -13.62 -7.31 55.48
C GLN A 291 -13.96 -8.42 56.46
N SER A 292 -13.52 -8.27 57.71
CA SER A 292 -14.01 -9.05 58.83
C SER A 292 -15.52 -8.83 58.92
N GLN A 293 -16.30 -9.82 58.50
CA GLN A 293 -17.66 -9.97 59.03
C GLN A 293 -17.49 -10.15 60.54
N GLU A 294 -17.80 -9.11 61.30
CA GLU A 294 -17.97 -9.22 62.75
C GLU A 294 -19.12 -10.21 63.00
N PHE A 295 -18.78 -11.47 63.19
CA PHE A 295 -19.65 -12.42 63.85
C PHE A 295 -19.72 -11.95 65.31
N ARG A 296 -20.80 -11.25 65.67
CA ARG A 296 -21.04 -10.88 67.07
C ARG A 296 -21.24 -12.16 67.86
N ASP A 297 -20.20 -12.54 68.58
CA ASP A 297 -20.21 -13.67 69.50
C ASP A 297 -21.10 -13.32 70.70
N THR A 298 -22.37 -13.72 70.64
CA THR A 298 -23.38 -13.48 71.69
C THR A 298 -23.09 -14.23 72.99
N SER A 299 -22.00 -15.00 73.06
CA SER A 299 -21.60 -15.76 74.23
C SER A 299 -20.94 -14.91 75.33
N GLN A 300 -20.32 -13.77 75.01
CA GLN A 300 -19.71 -12.88 76.02
C GLN A 300 -20.71 -11.97 76.74
N VAL A 301 -21.84 -11.63 76.12
CA VAL A 301 -22.88 -10.81 76.78
C VAL A 301 -23.63 -11.63 77.84
N ASN A 302 -23.78 -12.94 77.63
CA ASN A 302 -24.45 -13.84 78.57
C ASN A 302 -23.62 -14.19 79.82
N LEU A 303 -22.28 -14.17 79.75
CA LEU A 303 -21.43 -14.45 80.92
C LEU A 303 -21.44 -13.30 81.94
N LEU A 304 -21.49 -12.05 81.48
CA LEU A 304 -21.64 -10.90 82.38
C LEU A 304 -23.05 -10.80 82.97
N PHE A 305 -24.08 -11.19 82.22
CA PHE A 305 -25.45 -11.24 82.73
C PHE A 305 -25.65 -12.35 83.78
N CYS A 306 -25.08 -13.54 83.56
CA CYS A 306 -25.13 -14.63 84.54
C CYS A 306 -24.33 -14.32 85.81
N SER A 307 -23.19 -13.63 85.71
CA SER A 307 -22.42 -13.23 86.89
C SER A 307 -23.13 -12.16 87.73
N TRP A 308 -23.93 -11.29 87.11
CA TRP A 308 -24.71 -10.28 87.85
C TRP A 308 -25.93 -10.90 88.54
N LEU A 309 -26.58 -11.90 87.91
CA LEU A 309 -27.72 -12.59 88.51
C LEU A 309 -27.34 -13.45 89.74
N LEU A 310 -26.14 -14.05 89.74
CA LEU A 310 -25.64 -14.85 90.87
C LEU A 310 -25.27 -14.00 92.10
N MET A 311 -24.90 -12.72 91.92
CA MET A 311 -24.60 -11.83 93.06
C MET A 311 -25.86 -11.25 93.73
N LEU A 312 -27.00 -11.24 93.04
CA LEU A 312 -28.27 -10.73 93.60
C LEU A 312 -29.04 -11.75 94.46
N PHE A 313 -28.66 -13.03 94.43
CA PHE A 313 -29.31 -14.10 95.22
C PHE A 313 -28.54 -14.55 96.47
N THR A 314 -27.38 -13.96 96.78
CA THR A 314 -26.61 -14.26 98.00
C THR A 314 -26.77 -13.23 99.11
N SER A 315 -27.87 -12.47 99.11
CA SER A 315 -28.24 -11.59 100.23
C SER A 315 -29.76 -11.60 100.44
N PHE A 316 -30.27 -12.75 100.88
CA PHE A 316 -31.43 -12.87 101.77
C PHE A 316 -31.43 -14.24 102.43
#